data_AF-A0A8X6H6J8-F1
#
_entry.id   AF-A0A8X6H6J8-F1
#
_cell.length_a   1.000
_cell.length_b   1.000
_cell.length_c   1.000
_cell.angle_alpha   90.00
_cell.angle_beta   90.00
_cell.angle_gamma   90.00
#
_symmetry.space_group_name_H-M   'P 1'
#
loop_
_entity.id
_entity.type
_entity.pdbx_description
1 polymer ?
#
loop_
_entity_poly.entity_id
_entity_poly.type
_entity_poly.pdbx_seq_one_letter_code
_entity_poly.pdbx_strand_id
1 'polypeptide(L)'
;MDSQSISERKCFSFTWAIENFSFCWQRDGETILSPAFIVDTIERSKWKLMLYPEHLSGKAYYVSFFLKREKDSKGPIDIKIFLEFSFLAADGSVIMSNEILEYSFHRGAAADFPETLKKELLQSQREQFLPNDILTVRCRIWKNFEEMIEERQCFARTRIGVERRSFVWTVPVSSFYAINYFHIKSILTDRGVMTLKLHLYSELADGLQICLEDERLKCSIFNFYLLDASGNRVEFLKHRVIFAEYRKCFLCPLSIFKEELMKDKDLYFPDDVLTLHCDCSFTAGIVLEEIEKMICQGCPLLMQEKNLTCKDLKSKITSLGLTRILQGNLESLYKENLLWDTKLKTKTGSFPVHKNILSARSPVFKAMFNSDMRERNSKCVNIEDLDDDTVQRMLLYVYTATLPDFQWDIACDLYAATDRMGTLHENKPTVSSKFNAFKIERIEATSRPCKNRDIFSMSVSSL
;
A
#
# COMPACT_ATOMS: atom_id res chain seq x y z
N MET A 1 11.89 1.69 -43.89
CA MET A 1 10.47 1.41 -43.60
C MET A 1 9.92 2.65 -42.94
N ASP A 2 8.84 3.22 -43.46
CA ASP A 2 8.29 4.46 -42.93
C ASP A 2 7.67 4.22 -41.54
N SER A 3 7.94 5.10 -40.59
CA SER A 3 7.47 5.03 -39.19
C SER A 3 5.95 4.87 -39.09
N GLN A 4 5.22 5.46 -40.03
CA GLN A 4 3.77 5.40 -40.14
C GLN A 4 3.24 3.98 -40.47
N SER A 5 4.03 3.15 -41.16
CA SER A 5 3.67 1.75 -41.45
C SER A 5 3.88 0.80 -40.26
N ILE A 6 4.65 1.21 -39.25
CA ILE A 6 4.93 0.42 -38.05
C ILE A 6 3.93 0.77 -36.94
N SER A 7 3.51 2.02 -36.83
CA SER A 7 2.57 2.48 -35.79
C SER A 7 1.19 1.83 -35.88
N GLU A 8 0.77 1.42 -37.09
CA GLU A 8 -0.49 0.71 -37.36
C GLU A 8 -0.41 -0.79 -37.04
N ARG A 9 0.79 -1.33 -36.81
CA ARG A 9 0.97 -2.75 -36.48
C ARG A 9 0.63 -3.01 -35.02
N LYS A 10 0.08 -4.19 -34.77
CA LYS A 10 -0.10 -4.74 -33.42
C LYS A 10 1.23 -4.72 -32.65
N CYS A 11 1.14 -4.35 -31.38
CA CYS A 11 2.29 -4.16 -30.51
C CYS A 11 2.02 -4.68 -29.10
N PHE A 12 3.08 -4.77 -28.29
CA PHE A 12 2.93 -4.82 -26.85
C PHE A 12 2.99 -3.39 -26.30
N SER A 13 1.97 -3.00 -25.54
CA SER A 13 1.88 -1.69 -24.90
C SER A 13 1.96 -1.86 -23.38
N PHE A 14 2.85 -1.09 -22.75
CA PHE A 14 2.99 -1.01 -21.30
C PHE A 14 2.74 0.42 -20.85
N THR A 15 1.59 0.65 -20.21
CA THR A 15 1.22 1.94 -19.62
C THR A 15 1.53 1.92 -18.14
N TRP A 16 2.28 2.90 -17.65
CA TRP A 16 2.70 3.01 -16.25
C TRP A 16 2.26 4.36 -15.67
N ALA A 17 1.42 4.30 -14.64
CA ALA A 17 0.99 5.45 -13.86
C ALA A 17 1.79 5.55 -12.55
N ILE A 18 2.43 6.69 -12.31
CA ILE A 18 3.15 6.99 -11.06
C ILE A 18 2.36 8.03 -10.28
N GLU A 19 1.74 7.62 -9.17
CA GLU A 19 0.97 8.51 -8.29
C GLU A 19 1.85 9.25 -7.30
N ASN A 20 1.41 10.46 -6.94
CA ASN A 20 2.11 11.40 -6.07
C ASN A 20 3.50 11.75 -6.62
N PHE A 21 3.60 11.96 -7.94
CA PHE A 21 4.86 12.16 -8.65
C PHE A 21 5.67 13.35 -8.10
N SER A 22 5.03 14.39 -7.59
CA SER A 22 5.72 15.53 -6.94
C SER A 22 6.56 15.14 -5.73
N PHE A 23 6.32 13.96 -5.15
CA PHE A 23 7.06 13.41 -4.01
C PHE A 23 8.21 12.48 -4.40
N CYS A 24 8.52 12.32 -5.70
CA CYS A 24 9.73 11.64 -6.15
C CYS A 24 10.97 12.26 -5.51
N TRP A 25 11.73 11.49 -4.72
CA TRP A 25 12.87 11.97 -3.94
C TRP A 25 14.23 11.65 -4.59
N GLN A 26 14.20 10.94 -5.72
CA GLN A 26 15.37 10.52 -6.46
C GLN A 26 16.19 11.74 -6.89
N ARG A 27 17.49 11.69 -6.62
CA ARG A 27 18.48 12.65 -7.13
C ARG A 27 18.87 12.32 -8.57
N ASP A 28 19.67 13.20 -9.15
CA ASP A 28 20.31 12.93 -10.44
C ASP A 28 21.05 11.57 -10.40
N GLY A 29 20.75 10.74 -11.40
CA GLY A 29 21.25 9.36 -11.50
C GLY A 29 20.48 8.30 -10.69
N GLU A 30 19.55 8.68 -9.81
CA GLU A 30 18.70 7.74 -9.08
C GLU A 30 17.39 7.45 -9.82
N THR A 31 16.82 6.25 -9.63
CA THR A 31 15.65 5.81 -10.40
C THR A 31 14.51 5.26 -9.58
N ILE A 32 13.31 5.35 -10.15
CA ILE A 32 12.15 4.53 -9.79
C ILE A 32 12.01 3.46 -10.88
N LEU A 33 11.89 2.21 -10.46
CA LEU A 33 11.65 1.09 -11.38
C LEU A 33 10.15 0.82 -11.48
N SER A 34 9.69 0.49 -12.68
CA SER A 34 8.36 -0.09 -12.85
C SER A 34 8.34 -1.54 -12.33
N PRO A 35 7.13 -2.09 -12.08
CA PRO A 35 6.96 -3.53 -11.99
C PRO A 35 7.56 -4.20 -13.23
N ALA A 36 8.17 -5.38 -13.03
CA ALA A 36 8.67 -6.16 -14.15
C ALA A 36 7.51 -6.71 -14.98
N PHE A 37 7.58 -6.57 -16.30
CA PHE A 37 6.62 -7.14 -17.23
C PHE A 37 7.31 -8.12 -18.19
N ILE A 38 6.54 -9.11 -18.63
CA ILE A 38 7.00 -10.15 -19.55
C ILE A 38 6.26 -9.98 -20.87
N VAL A 39 7.01 -9.99 -21.96
CA VAL A 39 6.46 -9.92 -23.32
C VAL A 39 6.58 -11.30 -23.97
N ASP A 40 5.49 -12.06 -23.94
CA ASP A 40 5.48 -13.46 -24.41
C ASP A 40 5.84 -13.57 -25.90
N THR A 41 5.29 -12.68 -26.72
CA THR A 41 5.54 -12.59 -28.18
C THR A 41 6.99 -12.27 -28.52
N ILE A 42 7.74 -11.72 -27.55
CA ILE A 42 9.18 -11.47 -27.66
C ILE A 42 9.90 -12.49 -26.78
N GLU A 43 9.59 -13.77 -26.99
CA GLU A 43 10.27 -14.93 -26.39
C GLU A 43 10.27 -14.93 -24.86
N ARG A 44 9.15 -14.46 -24.27
CA ARG A 44 8.96 -14.31 -22.82
C ARG A 44 10.08 -13.48 -22.17
N SER A 45 10.57 -12.48 -22.92
CA SER A 45 11.58 -11.55 -22.41
C SER A 45 10.97 -10.68 -21.30
N LYS A 46 11.78 -10.45 -20.26
CA LYS A 46 11.42 -9.70 -19.05
C LYS A 46 12.07 -8.32 -19.07
N TRP A 47 11.29 -7.31 -18.72
CA TRP A 47 11.65 -5.89 -18.86
C TRP A 47 11.17 -5.06 -17.67
N LYS A 48 11.79 -3.90 -17.49
CA LYS A 48 11.35 -2.82 -16.59
C LYS A 48 11.53 -1.47 -17.26
N LEU A 49 10.66 -0.53 -16.95
CA LEU A 49 10.94 0.89 -17.17
C LEU A 49 11.73 1.44 -15.99
N MET A 50 12.71 2.28 -16.29
CA MET A 50 13.46 3.05 -15.30
C MET A 50 13.11 4.52 -15.49
N LEU A 51 12.47 5.12 -14.50
CA LEU A 51 12.17 6.55 -14.44
C LEU A 51 13.30 7.25 -13.68
N TYR A 52 13.88 8.29 -14.28
CA TYR A 52 14.76 9.26 -13.65
C TYR A 52 13.95 10.55 -13.45
N PRO A 53 13.43 10.81 -12.24
CA PRO A 53 12.65 12.01 -11.97
C PRO A 53 13.48 13.28 -12.11
N GLU A 54 14.78 13.23 -11.81
CA GLU A 54 15.74 14.32 -12.02
C GLU A 54 16.89 13.76 -12.85
N HIS A 55 17.04 14.24 -14.09
CA HIS A 55 18.15 13.86 -14.97
C HIS A 55 18.80 15.11 -15.54
N LEU A 56 20.04 15.40 -15.14
CA LEU A 56 20.78 16.55 -15.64
C LEU A 56 21.38 16.22 -17.01
N SER A 57 20.92 16.92 -18.05
CA SER A 57 21.50 16.83 -19.39
C SER A 57 21.83 18.21 -19.93
N GLY A 58 23.12 18.44 -20.19
CA GLY A 58 23.64 19.76 -20.55
C GLY A 58 23.46 20.76 -19.42
N LYS A 59 22.56 21.73 -19.60
CA LYS A 59 22.26 22.80 -18.62
C LYS A 59 20.83 22.75 -18.08
N ALA A 60 20.05 21.70 -18.38
CA ALA A 60 18.66 21.59 -17.99
C ALA A 60 18.36 20.24 -17.34
N TYR A 61 17.34 20.22 -16.48
CA TYR A 61 16.83 19.00 -15.87
C TYR A 61 15.65 18.43 -16.65
N TYR A 62 15.63 17.12 -16.77
CA TYR A 62 14.60 16.37 -17.49
C TYR A 62 14.01 15.27 -16.60
N VAL A 63 12.78 14.88 -16.92
CA VAL A 63 12.21 13.60 -16.53
C VAL A 63 12.49 12.63 -17.67
N SER A 64 13.37 11.66 -17.41
CA SER A 64 13.84 10.71 -18.40
C SER A 64 13.36 9.31 -18.09
N PHE A 65 13.16 8.50 -19.12
CA PHE A 65 12.87 7.09 -18.94
C PHE A 65 13.88 6.26 -19.72
N PHE A 66 14.03 5.00 -19.31
CA PHE A 66 14.81 3.99 -20.02
C PHE A 66 14.02 2.69 -20.03
N LEU A 67 14.10 1.93 -21.12
CA LEU A 67 13.67 0.55 -21.14
C LEU A 67 14.87 -0.33 -20.78
N LYS A 68 14.71 -1.20 -19.79
CA LYS A 68 15.75 -2.14 -19.36
C LYS A 68 15.30 -3.58 -19.57
N ARG A 69 16.16 -4.37 -20.23
CA ARG A 69 16.02 -5.82 -20.28
C ARG A 69 16.61 -6.41 -19.01
N GLU A 70 15.85 -7.21 -18.28
CA GLU A 70 16.34 -7.79 -17.03
C GLU A 70 17.44 -8.85 -17.28
N LYS A 71 18.36 -9.03 -16.33
CA LYS A 71 19.48 -9.98 -16.46
C LYS A 71 18.99 -11.44 -16.54
N ASP A 72 17.90 -11.76 -15.86
CA ASP A 72 17.24 -13.07 -15.86
C ASP A 72 16.21 -13.24 -16.99
N SER A 73 16.19 -12.32 -17.96
CA SER A 73 15.29 -12.34 -19.11
C SER A 73 15.55 -13.57 -19.99
N LYS A 74 14.46 -14.22 -20.44
CA LYS A 74 14.50 -15.34 -21.40
C LYS A 74 14.73 -14.82 -22.83
N GLY A 75 14.78 -15.75 -23.79
CA GLY A 75 15.03 -15.44 -25.20
C GLY A 75 16.51 -15.37 -25.57
N PRO A 76 16.85 -14.81 -26.74
CA PRO A 76 18.20 -14.81 -27.30
C PRO A 76 19.13 -13.89 -26.50
N ILE A 77 20.44 -13.96 -26.78
CA ILE A 77 21.42 -13.06 -26.15
C ILE A 77 21.03 -11.61 -26.44
N ASP A 78 20.76 -11.30 -27.72
CA ASP A 78 20.31 -10.00 -28.19
C ASP A 78 18.87 -10.07 -28.72
N ILE A 79 18.07 -9.06 -28.39
CA ILE A 79 16.74 -8.88 -28.96
C ILE A 79 16.70 -7.52 -29.66
N LYS A 80 16.29 -7.54 -30.92
CA LYS A 80 16.01 -6.33 -31.69
C LYS A 80 14.53 -6.00 -31.61
N ILE A 81 14.21 -4.78 -31.16
CA ILE A 81 12.83 -4.27 -31.05
C ILE A 81 12.73 -2.87 -31.64
N PHE A 82 11.54 -2.50 -32.07
CA PHE A 82 11.18 -1.10 -32.23
C PHE A 82 10.45 -0.62 -31.00
N LEU A 83 10.65 0.66 -30.71
CA LEU A 83 10.29 1.24 -29.44
C LEU A 83 9.73 2.64 -29.63
N GLU A 84 8.61 2.90 -28.98
CA GLU A 84 8.00 4.22 -28.88
C GLU A 84 7.56 4.47 -27.43
N PHE A 85 7.75 5.68 -26.97
CA PHE A 85 7.38 6.19 -25.66
C PHE A 85 6.48 7.39 -25.82
N SER A 86 5.50 7.48 -24.92
CA SER A 86 4.53 8.57 -24.91
C SER A 86 4.18 8.99 -23.49
N PHE A 87 4.03 10.29 -23.28
CA PHE A 87 3.36 10.86 -22.11
C PHE A 87 1.87 10.96 -22.39
N LEU A 88 1.05 10.53 -21.43
CA LEU A 88 -0.41 10.48 -21.60
C LEU A 88 -1.11 11.49 -20.70
N ALA A 89 -2.17 12.09 -21.21
CA ALA A 89 -3.10 12.92 -20.44
C ALA A 89 -4.08 12.06 -19.62
N ALA A 90 -4.92 12.71 -18.81
CA ALA A 90 -5.89 12.04 -17.93
C ALA A 90 -6.89 11.15 -18.69
N ASP A 91 -7.24 11.51 -19.92
CA ASP A 91 -8.15 10.76 -20.80
C ASP A 91 -7.44 9.64 -21.60
N GLY A 92 -6.13 9.50 -21.44
CA GLY A 92 -5.29 8.55 -22.16
C GLY A 92 -4.81 9.02 -23.54
N SER A 93 -5.13 10.25 -23.95
CA SER A 93 -4.58 10.85 -25.17
C SER A 93 -3.08 11.10 -25.05
N VAL A 94 -2.36 11.04 -26.18
CA VAL A 94 -0.91 11.27 -26.22
C VAL A 94 -0.65 12.78 -26.19
N ILE A 95 0.11 13.23 -25.19
CA ILE A 95 0.57 14.61 -25.07
C ILE A 95 1.83 14.81 -25.91
N MET A 96 2.75 13.87 -25.79
CA MET A 96 4.09 13.90 -26.38
C MET A 96 4.55 12.47 -26.60
N SER A 97 5.22 12.20 -27.73
CA SER A 97 5.80 10.91 -28.05
C SER A 97 7.01 11.06 -28.95
N ASN A 98 7.99 10.18 -28.80
CA ASN A 98 9.13 10.13 -29.72
C ASN A 98 8.81 9.39 -31.01
N GLU A 99 9.69 9.54 -32.00
CA GLU A 99 9.68 8.68 -33.18
C GLU A 99 9.93 7.20 -32.82
N ILE A 100 9.38 6.29 -33.62
CA ILE A 100 9.63 4.85 -33.48
C ILE A 100 11.09 4.56 -33.85
N LEU A 101 11.87 4.09 -32.88
CA LEU A 101 13.30 3.81 -33.05
C LEU A 101 13.62 2.34 -32.87
N GLU A 102 14.60 1.86 -33.61
CA GLU A 102 15.09 0.49 -33.53
C GLU A 102 16.22 0.38 -32.50
N TYR A 103 16.13 -0.59 -31.60
CA TYR A 103 17.12 -0.85 -30.56
C TYR A 103 17.46 -2.35 -30.48
N SER A 104 18.72 -2.63 -30.13
CA SER A 104 19.20 -3.98 -29.81
C SER A 104 19.54 -4.06 -28.33
N PHE A 105 18.93 -5.00 -27.61
CA PHE A 105 19.13 -5.20 -26.18
C PHE A 105 19.75 -6.56 -25.88
N HIS A 106 20.99 -6.53 -25.37
CA HIS A 106 21.54 -7.67 -24.63
C HIS A 106 20.88 -7.77 -23.24
N ARG A 107 21.00 -8.91 -22.57
CA ARG A 107 20.46 -9.08 -21.20
C ARG A 107 21.14 -8.13 -20.23
N GLY A 108 20.35 -7.38 -19.45
CA GLY A 108 20.85 -6.38 -18.51
C GLY A 108 21.06 -4.98 -19.13
N ALA A 109 20.97 -4.86 -20.46
CA ALA A 109 21.08 -3.58 -21.16
C ALA A 109 19.89 -2.67 -20.86
N ALA A 110 20.14 -1.37 -20.88
CA ALA A 110 19.12 -0.33 -20.88
C ALA A 110 19.40 0.64 -22.04
N ALA A 111 18.34 1.20 -22.59
CA ALA A 111 18.41 2.24 -23.62
C ALA A 111 17.53 3.41 -23.20
N ASP A 112 18.03 4.62 -23.45
CA ASP A 112 17.40 5.90 -23.16
C ASP A 112 16.39 6.31 -24.22
N PHE A 113 15.56 7.29 -23.86
CA PHE A 113 14.70 7.99 -24.81
C PHE A 113 15.34 9.31 -25.26
N PRO A 114 15.41 9.56 -26.58
CA PRO A 114 15.96 10.81 -27.09
C PRO A 114 15.07 12.03 -26.78
N GLU A 115 13.76 11.83 -26.60
CA GLU A 115 12.80 12.90 -26.27
C GLU A 115 12.33 12.82 -24.82
N THR A 116 13.16 13.36 -23.92
CA THR A 116 12.88 13.44 -22.48
C THR A 116 12.07 14.71 -22.15
N LEU A 117 11.30 14.69 -21.06
CA LEU A 117 10.43 15.80 -20.69
C LEU A 117 11.19 16.85 -19.87
N LYS A 118 11.41 18.04 -20.43
CA LYS A 118 12.00 19.18 -19.71
C LYS A 118 11.21 19.51 -18.44
N LYS A 119 11.90 19.71 -17.32
CA LYS A 119 11.27 20.10 -16.04
C LYS A 119 10.50 21.42 -16.13
N GLU A 120 11.03 22.39 -16.86
CA GLU A 120 10.37 23.69 -17.08
C GLU A 120 9.02 23.52 -17.81
N LEU A 121 8.96 22.62 -18.80
CA LEU A 121 7.73 22.30 -19.51
C LEU A 121 6.72 21.57 -18.60
N LEU A 122 7.21 20.60 -17.82
CA LEU A 122 6.39 19.91 -16.81
C LEU A 122 5.82 20.88 -15.76
N GLN A 123 6.56 21.92 -15.39
CA GLN A 123 6.10 22.94 -14.46
C GLN A 123 5.05 23.87 -15.09
N SER A 124 5.27 24.33 -16.32
CA SER A 124 4.35 25.24 -17.01
C SER A 124 3.05 24.57 -17.47
N GLN A 125 3.10 23.29 -17.84
CA GLN A 125 1.96 22.50 -18.31
C GLN A 125 1.56 21.39 -17.31
N ARG A 126 1.70 21.69 -16.01
CA ARG A 126 1.54 20.71 -14.93
C ARG A 126 0.19 19.99 -14.95
N GLU A 127 -0.91 20.69 -15.24
CA GLU A 127 -2.25 20.09 -15.25
C GLU A 127 -2.42 19.04 -16.37
N GLN A 128 -1.73 19.24 -17.50
CA GLN A 128 -1.79 18.32 -18.63
C GLN A 128 -0.94 17.07 -18.38
N PHE A 129 0.30 17.24 -17.90
CA PHE A 129 1.24 16.12 -17.69
C PHE A 129 1.07 15.39 -16.34
N LEU A 130 0.56 16.07 -15.31
CA LEU A 130 0.40 15.55 -13.94
C LEU A 130 -1.03 15.76 -13.40
N PRO A 131 -2.08 15.31 -14.12
CA PRO A 131 -3.44 15.37 -13.59
C PRO A 131 -3.52 14.59 -12.27
N ASN A 132 -4.03 15.24 -11.22
CA ASN A 132 -4.06 14.70 -9.85
C ASN A 132 -2.67 14.24 -9.32
N ASP A 133 -1.58 14.88 -9.77
CA ASP A 133 -0.19 14.52 -9.45
C ASP A 133 0.20 13.09 -9.88
N ILE A 134 -0.40 12.60 -10.97
CA ILE A 134 -0.11 11.30 -11.57
C ILE A 134 0.62 11.50 -12.89
N LEU A 135 1.85 11.01 -13.00
CA LEU A 135 2.56 10.94 -14.27
C LEU A 135 2.22 9.63 -14.97
N THR A 136 1.66 9.69 -16.17
CA THR A 136 1.34 8.49 -16.96
C THR A 136 2.19 8.43 -18.21
N VAL A 137 2.91 7.33 -18.38
CA VAL A 137 3.71 7.06 -19.58
C VAL A 137 3.31 5.75 -20.22
N ARG A 138 3.52 5.63 -21.53
CA ARG A 138 3.26 4.40 -22.27
C ARG A 138 4.45 4.06 -23.17
N CYS A 139 4.92 2.83 -23.03
CA CYS A 139 5.93 2.20 -23.86
C CYS A 139 5.24 1.24 -24.84
N ARG A 140 5.39 1.44 -26.15
CA ARG A 140 4.99 0.48 -27.18
C ARG A 140 6.22 -0.23 -27.74
N ILE A 141 6.11 -1.54 -27.89
CA ILE A 141 7.20 -2.43 -28.30
C ILE A 141 6.72 -3.29 -29.47
N TRP A 142 7.50 -3.32 -30.55
CA TRP A 142 7.28 -4.18 -31.70
C TRP A 142 8.50 -5.10 -31.94
N LYS A 143 8.24 -6.36 -32.33
CA LYS A 143 9.27 -7.29 -32.82
C LYS A 143 9.39 -7.19 -34.34
N ASN A 144 10.59 -7.34 -34.89
CA ASN A 144 10.82 -7.29 -36.33
C ASN A 144 10.57 -8.68 -37.02
N PHE A 145 10.07 -8.65 -38.26
CA PHE A 145 9.75 -9.74 -39.22
C PHE A 145 8.48 -10.60 -39.09
N GLU A 146 7.74 -10.58 -37.98
CA GLU A 146 6.40 -11.19 -37.91
C GLU A 146 5.46 -10.17 -37.25
N GLU A 147 4.30 -9.92 -37.88
CA GLU A 147 3.25 -9.14 -37.24
C GLU A 147 2.92 -9.79 -35.89
N MET A 148 3.00 -9.02 -34.81
CA MET A 148 2.53 -9.51 -33.53
C MET A 148 1.08 -9.93 -33.70
N ILE A 149 0.77 -11.21 -33.47
CA ILE A 149 -0.55 -11.78 -33.79
C ILE A 149 -1.64 -11.15 -32.91
N GLU A 150 -1.28 -10.73 -31.70
CA GLU A 150 -2.16 -10.12 -30.70
C GLU A 150 -1.61 -8.76 -30.27
N GLU A 151 -2.51 -7.78 -30.16
CA GLU A 151 -2.21 -6.57 -29.38
C GLU A 151 -2.42 -6.87 -27.91
N ARG A 152 -1.39 -6.61 -27.11
CA ARG A 152 -1.45 -6.78 -25.66
C ARG A 152 -1.14 -5.47 -24.97
N GLN A 153 -2.01 -5.11 -24.03
CA GLN A 153 -1.87 -3.90 -23.24
C GLN A 153 -1.72 -4.27 -21.77
N CYS A 154 -0.68 -3.75 -21.14
CA CYS A 154 -0.35 -3.97 -19.75
C CYS A 154 -0.41 -2.63 -19.03
N PHE A 155 -1.14 -2.57 -17.93
CA PHE A 155 -1.29 -1.37 -17.10
C PHE A 155 -0.60 -1.62 -15.77
N ALA A 156 0.32 -0.74 -15.43
CA ALA A 156 1.08 -0.78 -14.20
C ALA A 156 0.87 0.50 -13.39
N ARG A 157 0.98 0.36 -12.07
CA ARG A 157 0.88 1.46 -11.14
C ARG A 157 1.99 1.40 -10.11
N THR A 158 2.56 2.56 -9.83
CA THR A 158 3.43 2.80 -8.68
C THR A 158 2.84 3.94 -7.86
N ARG A 159 2.72 3.76 -6.53
CA ARG A 159 2.25 4.80 -5.61
C ARG A 159 3.32 5.15 -4.60
N ILE A 160 3.70 6.42 -4.56
CA ILE A 160 4.49 6.98 -3.46
C ILE A 160 3.53 7.26 -2.30
N GLY A 161 3.78 6.68 -1.13
CA GLY A 161 2.92 6.85 0.05
C GLY A 161 3.17 8.19 0.70
N VAL A 162 2.14 9.04 0.77
CA VAL A 162 2.24 10.39 1.32
C VAL A 162 1.29 10.53 2.51
N GLU A 163 1.84 10.89 3.67
CA GLU A 163 1.06 11.35 4.81
C GLU A 163 0.97 12.87 4.75
N ARG A 164 -0.23 13.42 4.97
CA ARG A 164 -0.48 14.87 4.99
C ARG A 164 -0.98 15.27 6.36
N ARG A 165 -0.48 16.38 6.88
CA ARG A 165 -0.85 16.95 8.18
C ARG A 165 -1.10 18.44 8.01
N SER A 166 -2.08 18.92 8.74
CA SER A 166 -2.36 20.34 8.90
C SER A 166 -2.49 20.61 10.39
N PHE A 167 -1.81 21.63 10.89
CA PHE A 167 -1.85 21.99 12.30
C PHE A 167 -1.55 23.47 12.53
N VAL A 168 -1.98 23.97 13.68
CA VAL A 168 -1.68 25.31 14.16
C VAL A 168 -0.63 25.20 15.28
N TRP A 169 0.38 26.06 15.21
CA TRP A 169 1.43 26.20 16.19
C TRP A 169 1.51 27.64 16.67
N THR A 170 1.17 27.85 17.94
CA THR A 170 1.23 29.15 18.60
C THR A 170 2.51 29.29 19.41
N VAL A 171 3.19 30.42 19.26
CA VAL A 171 4.43 30.75 19.97
C VAL A 171 4.28 32.12 20.62
N PRO A 172 4.24 32.21 21.96
CA PRO A 172 4.21 33.50 22.66
C PRO A 172 5.45 34.33 22.35
N VAL A 173 5.28 35.64 22.17
CA VAL A 173 6.41 36.57 21.91
C VAL A 173 7.44 36.52 23.05
N SER A 174 7.00 36.32 24.29
CA SER A 174 7.88 36.13 25.46
C SER A 174 8.84 34.94 25.32
N SER A 175 8.49 33.95 24.51
CA SER A 175 9.27 32.72 24.31
C SER A 175 10.19 32.80 23.09
N PHE A 176 10.30 33.94 22.42
CA PHE A 176 11.14 34.08 21.23
C PHE A 176 12.63 33.90 21.54
N TYR A 177 13.10 34.30 22.72
CA TYR A 177 14.49 34.08 23.13
C TYR A 177 14.83 32.61 23.47
N ALA A 178 13.84 31.72 23.42
CA ALA A 178 14.01 30.28 23.62
C ALA A 178 13.73 29.52 22.32
N ILE A 179 14.31 28.32 22.21
CA ILE A 179 14.00 27.43 21.08
C ILE A 179 12.62 26.85 21.30
N ASN A 180 11.71 27.08 20.35
CA ASN A 180 10.36 26.54 20.40
C ASN A 180 10.27 25.25 19.57
N TYR A 181 9.65 24.21 20.13
CA TYR A 181 9.59 22.88 19.52
C TYR A 181 8.16 22.51 19.13
N PHE A 182 8.02 21.82 17.99
CA PHE A 182 6.78 21.17 17.61
C PHE A 182 7.06 19.75 17.11
N HIS A 183 6.44 18.74 17.73
CA HIS A 183 6.61 17.35 17.36
C HIS A 183 5.54 16.91 16.36
N ILE A 184 5.97 16.38 15.21
CA ILE A 184 5.10 15.81 14.21
C ILE A 184 5.12 14.29 14.37
N LYS A 185 3.93 13.70 14.47
CA LYS A 185 3.71 12.25 14.51
C LYS A 185 3.04 11.74 13.24
N SER A 186 3.33 10.49 12.89
CA SER A 186 2.67 9.76 11.81
C SER A 186 1.26 9.42 12.25
N ILE A 187 0.27 9.65 11.38
CA ILE A 187 -1.14 9.33 11.66
C ILE A 187 -1.32 7.80 11.74
N LEU A 188 -0.58 7.08 10.90
CA LEU A 188 -0.72 5.63 10.75
C LEU A 188 -0.12 4.86 11.93
N THR A 189 0.92 5.41 12.57
CA THR A 189 1.69 4.69 13.60
C THR A 189 1.72 5.37 14.96
N ASP A 190 1.23 6.61 15.07
CA ASP A 190 1.35 7.50 16.24
C ASP A 190 2.80 7.69 16.77
N ARG A 191 3.80 7.36 15.94
CA ARG A 191 5.22 7.55 16.26
C ARG A 191 5.70 8.92 15.79
N GLY A 192 6.63 9.52 16.54
CA GLY A 192 7.32 10.74 16.15
C GLY A 192 8.10 10.54 14.85
N VAL A 193 7.91 11.46 13.90
CA VAL A 193 8.54 11.40 12.57
C VAL A 193 9.60 12.50 12.44
N MET A 194 9.33 13.67 13.02
CA MET A 194 10.18 14.84 12.94
C MET A 194 9.82 15.87 14.02
N THR A 195 10.84 16.60 14.49
CA THR A 195 10.71 17.77 15.36
C THR A 195 11.00 19.03 14.55
N LEU A 196 10.13 20.02 14.65
CA LEU A 196 10.38 21.37 14.18
C LEU A 196 10.94 22.21 15.33
N LYS A 197 11.93 23.04 15.04
CA LYS A 197 12.53 23.99 15.97
C LYS A 197 12.51 25.36 15.34
N LEU A 198 11.74 26.27 15.91
CA LEU A 198 11.66 27.64 15.43
C LEU A 198 12.67 28.47 16.21
N HIS A 199 13.65 29.02 15.48
CA HIS A 199 14.64 29.96 15.97
C HIS A 199 14.23 31.34 15.51
N LEU A 200 13.68 32.12 16.43
CA LEU A 200 13.51 33.56 16.30
C LEU A 200 14.54 34.13 17.29
N TYR A 201 15.34 35.14 16.94
CA TYR A 201 16.35 35.72 17.85
C TYR A 201 17.54 34.80 18.18
N SER A 202 18.09 34.11 17.18
CA SER A 202 19.36 33.38 17.34
C SER A 202 20.56 34.27 16.96
N GLU A 203 21.66 34.21 17.74
CA GLU A 203 22.91 34.91 17.41
C GLU A 203 23.55 34.40 16.11
N LEU A 204 23.19 33.19 15.66
CA LEU A 204 23.76 32.55 14.48
C LEU A 204 22.92 32.78 13.22
N ALA A 205 21.62 32.49 13.28
CA ALA A 205 20.66 32.69 12.19
C ALA A 205 19.22 32.42 12.64
N ASP A 206 18.29 33.30 12.28
CA ASP A 206 16.85 33.05 12.39
C ASP A 206 16.40 32.05 11.33
N GLY A 207 15.52 31.11 11.69
CA GLY A 207 15.13 30.04 10.80
C GLY A 207 14.30 28.95 11.44
N LEU A 208 13.64 28.17 10.57
CA LEU A 208 13.00 26.93 10.99
C LEU A 208 13.96 25.77 10.79
N GLN A 209 14.36 25.12 11.88
CA GLN A 209 15.15 23.91 11.82
C GLN A 209 14.22 22.68 11.88
N ILE A 210 14.28 21.84 10.84
CA ILE A 210 13.55 20.58 10.74
C ILE A 210 14.52 19.46 11.12
N CYS A 211 14.21 18.71 12.18
CA CYS A 211 15.00 17.57 12.63
C CYS A 211 14.22 16.26 12.46
N LEU A 212 14.78 15.30 11.74
CA LEU A 212 14.21 13.98 11.55
C LEU A 212 14.33 13.11 12.80
N GLU A 213 13.26 12.38 13.08
CA GLU A 213 13.22 11.30 14.08
C GLU A 213 13.10 9.91 13.41
N ASP A 214 12.39 9.82 12.28
CA ASP A 214 12.28 8.60 11.48
C ASP A 214 13.17 8.68 10.23
N GLU A 215 14.27 7.93 10.23
CA GLU A 215 15.26 7.87 9.15
C GLU A 215 14.73 7.20 7.86
N ARG A 216 13.53 6.61 7.92
CA ARG A 216 12.89 6.01 6.73
C ARG A 216 12.31 7.07 5.80
N LEU A 217 12.10 8.30 6.29
CA LEU A 217 11.58 9.39 5.47
C LEU A 217 12.54 9.74 4.33
N LYS A 218 11.95 9.97 3.15
CA LYS A 218 12.68 10.25 1.91
C LYS A 218 12.53 11.69 1.47
N CYS A 219 11.32 12.24 1.59
CA CYS A 219 11.02 13.61 1.21
C CYS A 219 9.93 14.19 2.11
N SER A 220 10.01 15.50 2.36
CA SER A 220 8.95 16.28 2.99
C SER A 220 8.79 17.63 2.29
N ILE A 221 7.56 18.11 2.24
CA ILE A 221 7.20 19.44 1.75
C ILE A 221 6.47 20.15 2.89
N PHE A 222 6.93 21.35 3.21
CA PHE A 222 6.34 22.20 4.23
C PHE A 222 5.86 23.51 3.60
N ASN A 223 4.65 23.91 3.98
CA ASN A 223 4.14 25.25 3.76
C ASN A 223 3.71 25.80 5.13
N PHE A 224 4.41 26.81 5.61
CA PHE A 224 4.04 27.57 6.80
C PHE A 224 3.44 28.89 6.38
N TYR A 225 2.38 29.26 7.08
CA TYR A 225 1.68 30.51 6.94
C TYR A 225 1.61 31.18 8.31
N LEU A 226 1.80 32.49 8.35
CA LEU A 226 1.40 33.31 9.47
C LEU A 226 -0.11 33.49 9.41
N LEU A 227 -0.75 33.45 10.57
CA LEU A 227 -2.13 33.92 10.70
C LEU A 227 -2.08 35.35 11.24
N ASP A 228 -2.60 36.29 10.45
CA ASP A 228 -2.76 37.67 10.90
C ASP A 228 -3.92 37.80 11.91
N ALA A 229 -4.09 39.00 12.48
CA ALA A 229 -5.15 39.31 13.45
C ALA A 229 -6.57 39.10 12.92
N SER A 230 -6.76 39.06 11.59
CA SER A 230 -8.04 38.75 10.94
C SER A 230 -8.18 37.26 10.61
N GLY A 231 -7.15 36.44 10.86
CA GLY A 231 -7.09 35.02 10.55
C GLY A 231 -6.67 34.70 9.10
N ASN A 232 -6.20 35.67 8.33
CA ASN A 232 -5.74 35.42 6.97
C ASN A 232 -4.36 34.76 6.97
N ARG A 233 -4.13 33.92 5.96
CA ARG A 233 -2.85 33.22 5.76
C ARG A 233 -1.89 34.08 4.95
N VAL A 234 -0.77 34.45 5.56
CA VAL A 234 0.36 35.09 4.87
C VAL A 234 1.48 34.07 4.73
N GLU A 235 1.99 33.84 3.50
CA GLU A 235 3.04 32.85 3.28
C GLU A 235 4.31 33.20 4.05
N PHE A 236 4.77 32.26 4.89
CA PHE A 236 5.91 32.48 5.79
C PHE A 236 7.14 31.67 5.38
N LEU A 237 6.92 30.43 4.95
CA LEU A 237 7.98 29.55 4.49
C LEU A 237 7.37 28.46 3.60
N LYS A 238 7.94 28.29 2.41
CA LYS A 238 7.69 27.11 1.58
C LYS A 238 9.01 26.40 1.32
N HIS A 239 9.11 25.16 1.77
CA HIS A 239 10.36 24.42 1.65
C HIS A 239 10.16 22.94 1.39
N ARG A 240 10.95 22.42 0.46
CA ARG A 240 11.03 20.99 0.15
C ARG A 240 12.37 20.46 0.64
N VAL A 241 12.32 19.40 1.43
CA VAL A 241 13.51 18.71 1.96
C VAL A 241 13.55 17.30 1.39
N ILE A 242 14.65 16.96 0.73
CA ILE A 242 14.98 15.58 0.35
C ILE A 242 16.01 15.09 1.37
N PHE A 243 15.66 14.02 2.08
CA PHE A 243 16.48 13.52 3.17
C PHE A 243 17.61 12.64 2.64
N ALA A 244 18.84 12.89 3.13
CA ALA A 244 20.03 12.12 2.83
C ALA A 244 20.44 11.31 4.06
N GLU A 245 21.10 10.17 3.88
CA GLU A 245 21.56 9.28 4.96
C GLU A 245 22.36 9.99 6.08
N TYR A 246 23.00 11.13 5.80
CA TYR A 246 23.98 11.74 6.70
C TYR A 246 23.54 13.04 7.39
N ARG A 247 22.35 13.61 7.07
CA ARG A 247 21.89 14.86 7.70
C ARG A 247 20.51 14.68 8.34
N LYS A 248 20.48 14.81 9.67
CA LYS A 248 19.24 14.68 10.46
C LYS A 248 18.52 16.01 10.69
N CYS A 249 19.20 17.16 10.61
CA CYS A 249 18.58 18.46 10.80
C CYS A 249 18.90 19.42 9.64
N PHE A 250 17.90 20.21 9.25
CA PHE A 250 17.95 21.15 8.12
C PHE A 250 17.46 22.51 8.59
N LEU A 251 18.26 23.56 8.40
CA LEU A 251 17.84 24.93 8.67
C LEU A 251 17.24 25.53 7.40
N CYS A 252 15.99 25.98 7.49
CA CYS A 252 15.27 26.63 6.41
C CYS A 252 15.18 28.13 6.70
N PRO A 253 15.67 29.00 5.80
CA PRO A 253 15.56 30.44 5.96
C PRO A 253 14.09 30.87 5.85
N LEU A 254 13.68 31.84 6.65
CA LEU A 254 12.31 32.38 6.63
C LEU A 254 12.12 33.33 5.44
N SER A 255 10.92 33.38 4.87
CA SER A 255 10.60 34.33 3.79
C SER A 255 10.40 35.75 4.31
N ILE A 256 9.92 35.88 5.55
CA ILE A 256 9.69 37.17 6.22
C ILE A 256 10.68 37.26 7.38
N PHE A 257 11.47 38.32 7.39
CA PHE A 257 12.43 38.56 8.46
C PHE A 257 11.75 39.19 9.66
N LYS A 258 12.36 38.99 10.83
CA LYS A 258 11.88 39.53 12.10
C LYS A 258 11.61 41.04 12.05
N GLU A 259 12.45 41.83 11.40
CA GLU A 259 12.29 43.28 11.32
C GLU A 259 10.97 43.68 10.67
N GLU A 260 10.44 42.86 9.76
CA GLU A 260 9.16 43.07 9.11
C GLU A 260 8.00 42.65 10.01
N LEU A 261 8.11 41.50 10.67
CA LEU A 261 7.12 41.06 11.65
C LEU A 261 6.93 42.06 12.80
N MET A 262 8.03 42.67 13.26
CA MET A 262 8.03 43.61 14.38
C MET A 262 7.55 45.02 14.01
N LYS A 263 7.48 45.36 12.73
CA LYS A 263 6.92 46.65 12.27
C LYS A 263 5.40 46.71 12.43
N ASP A 264 4.74 45.57 12.31
CA ASP A 264 3.27 45.47 12.29
C ASP A 264 2.78 44.47 13.35
N LYS A 265 3.09 44.78 14.62
CA LYS A 265 2.83 43.86 15.74
C LYS A 265 1.35 43.56 15.93
N ASP A 266 0.51 44.57 15.77
CA ASP A 266 -0.94 44.43 15.93
C ASP A 266 -1.52 43.48 14.86
N LEU A 267 -0.85 43.38 13.70
CA LEU A 267 -1.25 42.51 12.61
C LEU A 267 -0.77 41.06 12.83
N TYR A 268 0.49 40.83 13.19
CA TYR A 268 1.08 39.48 13.23
C TYR A 268 1.15 38.84 14.61
N PHE A 269 0.97 39.62 15.68
CA PHE A 269 0.99 39.17 17.07
C PHE A 269 -0.27 39.61 17.83
N PRO A 270 -1.48 39.26 17.35
CA PRO A 270 -2.68 39.47 18.16
C PRO A 270 -2.48 38.76 19.51
N ASP A 271 -2.76 39.49 20.60
CA ASP A 271 -2.58 39.01 21.98
C ASP A 271 -1.13 38.56 22.33
N ASP A 272 -0.11 39.17 21.73
CA ASP A 272 1.32 38.84 21.93
C ASP A 272 1.67 37.37 21.59
N VAL A 273 0.95 36.76 20.65
CA VAL A 273 1.18 35.39 20.17
C VAL A 273 1.40 35.34 18.67
N LEU A 274 2.50 34.72 18.26
CA LEU A 274 2.73 34.34 16.87
C LEU A 274 1.98 33.05 16.56
N THR A 275 1.09 33.09 15.58
CA THR A 275 0.34 31.90 15.17
C THR A 275 0.77 31.43 13.79
N LEU A 276 1.31 30.22 13.72
CA LEU A 276 1.73 29.56 12.49
C LEU A 276 0.75 28.47 12.11
N HIS A 277 0.21 28.53 10.90
CA HIS A 277 -0.50 27.42 10.28
C HIS A 277 0.47 26.64 9.39
N CYS A 278 0.63 25.35 9.64
CA CYS A 278 1.52 24.48 8.87
C CYS A 278 0.73 23.41 8.12
N ASP A 279 0.92 23.38 6.80
CA ASP A 279 0.55 22.25 5.95
C ASP A 279 1.84 21.50 5.57
N CYS A 280 2.00 20.30 6.13
CA CYS A 280 3.15 19.45 5.82
C CYS A 280 2.73 18.13 5.18
N SER A 281 3.58 17.62 4.30
CA SER A 281 3.39 16.35 3.63
C SER A 281 4.72 15.62 3.55
N PHE A 282 4.75 14.34 3.89
CA PHE A 282 6.00 13.57 3.92
C PHE A 282 5.79 12.13 3.44
N THR A 283 6.86 11.52 2.94
CA THR A 283 6.85 10.16 2.40
C THR A 283 8.01 9.31 2.93
N ALA A 284 7.72 8.05 3.23
CA ALA A 284 8.71 7.01 3.51
C ALA A 284 9.10 6.20 2.25
N GLY A 285 8.49 6.49 1.09
CA GLY A 285 8.80 5.88 -0.20
C GLY A 285 7.60 5.24 -0.89
N ILE A 286 7.89 4.24 -1.72
CA ILE A 286 6.88 3.52 -2.52
C ILE A 286 6.11 2.54 -1.63
N VAL A 287 4.78 2.61 -1.68
CA VAL A 287 3.87 1.72 -0.93
C VAL A 287 3.10 0.76 -1.83
N LEU A 288 3.11 1.00 -3.14
CA LEU A 288 2.49 0.14 -4.15
C LEU A 288 3.36 0.11 -5.40
N GLU A 289 3.60 -1.09 -5.91
CA GLU A 289 4.21 -1.35 -7.23
C GLU A 289 3.52 -2.60 -7.80
N GLU A 290 2.70 -2.45 -8.85
CA GLU A 290 1.94 -3.57 -9.42
C GLU A 290 1.56 -3.45 -10.89
N ILE A 291 1.31 -4.60 -11.51
CA ILE A 291 0.57 -4.71 -12.77
C ILE A 291 -0.91 -4.85 -12.42
N GLU A 292 -1.71 -3.85 -12.76
CA GLU A 292 -3.15 -3.79 -12.46
C GLU A 292 -3.96 -4.67 -13.41
N LYS A 293 -3.63 -4.59 -14.70
CA LYS A 293 -4.45 -5.18 -15.75
C LYS A 293 -3.58 -5.60 -16.93
N MET A 294 -3.96 -6.72 -17.54
CA MET A 294 -3.44 -7.15 -18.83
C MET A 294 -4.64 -7.41 -19.75
N ILE A 295 -4.65 -6.79 -20.92
CA ILE A 295 -5.70 -6.90 -21.94
C ILE A 295 -5.08 -7.56 -23.16
N CYS A 296 -5.74 -8.58 -23.71
CA CYS A 296 -5.39 -9.19 -24.99
C CYS A 296 -6.58 -9.00 -25.94
N GLN A 297 -6.37 -8.31 -27.07
CA GLN A 297 -7.39 -8.20 -28.11
C GLN A 297 -7.20 -9.33 -29.13
N GLY A 298 -8.18 -10.23 -29.26
CA GLY A 298 -8.20 -11.25 -30.32
C GLY A 298 -8.32 -12.73 -29.90
N CYS A 299 -8.52 -13.09 -28.63
CA CYS A 299 -8.73 -14.50 -28.22
C CYS A 299 -10.15 -14.77 -27.70
N PRO A 300 -10.99 -15.53 -28.42
CA PRO A 300 -12.23 -16.09 -27.87
C PRO A 300 -12.00 -17.32 -26.96
N LEU A 301 -10.84 -17.98 -27.05
CA LEU A 301 -10.59 -19.27 -26.40
C LEU A 301 -9.12 -19.38 -26.01
N LEU A 302 -8.81 -19.10 -24.74
CA LEU A 302 -7.72 -19.69 -23.94
C LEU A 302 -7.84 -19.14 -22.51
N MET A 303 -8.99 -19.35 -21.88
CA MET A 303 -9.14 -19.32 -20.42
C MET A 303 -9.05 -20.74 -19.89
N GLN A 304 -7.91 -21.39 -20.05
CA GLN A 304 -7.52 -22.58 -19.31
C GLN A 304 -6.07 -22.89 -19.66
N GLU A 305 -5.13 -22.40 -18.85
CA GLU A 305 -4.18 -23.28 -18.17
C GLU A 305 -3.35 -22.52 -17.12
N LYS A 306 -2.97 -23.28 -16.11
CA LYS A 306 -2.48 -22.89 -14.79
C LYS A 306 -1.19 -22.07 -14.86
N ASN A 307 -1.24 -20.84 -14.36
CA ASN A 307 -0.09 -20.18 -13.75
C ASN A 307 -0.47 -19.82 -12.32
N LEU A 308 0.10 -20.54 -11.35
CA LEU A 308 0.10 -20.14 -9.95
C LEU A 308 0.88 -18.82 -9.82
N THR A 309 0.19 -17.68 -9.72
CA THR A 309 0.82 -16.37 -9.51
C THR A 309 -0.04 -15.44 -8.65
N CYS A 310 0.58 -14.92 -7.56
CA CYS A 310 0.38 -13.69 -6.73
C CYS A 310 -1.02 -13.06 -6.49
N LYS A 311 -2.09 -13.45 -7.18
CA LYS A 311 -3.46 -12.95 -7.00
C LYS A 311 -4.06 -13.43 -5.67
N ASP A 312 -3.67 -14.61 -5.19
CA ASP A 312 -4.17 -15.18 -3.93
C ASP A 312 -3.52 -14.56 -2.67
N LEU A 313 -2.36 -13.91 -2.80
CA LEU A 313 -1.73 -13.18 -1.69
C LEU A 313 -2.18 -11.72 -1.60
N LYS A 314 -2.39 -11.03 -2.73
CA LYS A 314 -2.78 -9.62 -2.74
C LYS A 314 -4.24 -9.38 -2.34
N SER A 315 -5.16 -10.22 -2.84
CA SER A 315 -6.53 -10.24 -2.34
C SER A 315 -6.56 -10.58 -0.85
N LYS A 316 -5.70 -11.50 -0.39
CA LYS A 316 -5.51 -11.78 1.03
C LYS A 316 -4.94 -10.61 1.81
N ILE A 317 -3.95 -9.85 1.35
CA ILE A 317 -3.29 -8.79 2.16
C ILE A 317 -4.16 -7.53 2.27
N THR A 318 -4.78 -7.09 1.16
CA THR A 318 -5.73 -5.97 1.19
C THR A 318 -7.04 -6.37 1.87
N SER A 319 -7.51 -7.61 1.67
CA SER A 319 -8.59 -8.13 2.51
C SER A 319 -8.13 -8.29 3.95
N LEU A 320 -6.89 -8.67 4.30
CA LEU A 320 -6.44 -8.82 5.68
C LEU A 320 -6.42 -7.48 6.42
N GLY A 321 -6.07 -6.38 5.77
CA GLY A 321 -6.13 -5.04 6.34
C GLY A 321 -7.56 -4.57 6.60
N LEU A 322 -8.44 -4.62 5.58
CA LEU A 322 -9.86 -4.25 5.71
C LEU A 322 -10.63 -5.23 6.60
N THR A 323 -10.31 -6.53 6.54
CA THR A 323 -10.87 -7.58 7.39
C THR A 323 -10.43 -7.38 8.83
N ARG A 324 -9.18 -6.98 9.12
CA ARG A 324 -8.76 -6.65 10.49
C ARG A 324 -9.48 -5.43 11.05
N ILE A 325 -9.70 -4.39 10.24
CA ILE A 325 -10.47 -3.20 10.65
C ILE A 325 -11.93 -3.60 10.93
N LEU A 326 -12.57 -4.31 10.01
CA LEU A 326 -13.95 -4.77 10.19
C LEU A 326 -14.08 -5.75 11.38
N GLN A 327 -13.12 -6.66 11.54
CA GLN A 327 -13.05 -7.61 12.66
C GLN A 327 -12.91 -6.88 13.99
N GLY A 328 -12.02 -5.87 14.07
CA GLY A 328 -11.88 -5.03 15.26
C GLY A 328 -13.16 -4.25 15.58
N ASN A 329 -13.83 -3.71 14.56
CA ASN A 329 -15.12 -3.01 14.71
C ASN A 329 -16.26 -3.96 15.15
N LEU A 330 -16.28 -5.20 14.65
CA LEU A 330 -17.25 -6.21 15.11
C LEU A 330 -16.94 -6.68 16.54
N GLU A 331 -15.67 -6.81 16.89
CA GLU A 331 -15.23 -7.14 18.24
C GLU A 331 -15.63 -6.06 19.24
N SER A 332 -15.46 -4.78 18.90
CA SER A 332 -15.89 -3.66 19.76
C SER A 332 -17.40 -3.64 19.94
N LEU A 333 -18.18 -3.88 18.88
CA LEU A 333 -19.65 -4.01 18.98
C LEU A 333 -20.07 -5.09 19.99
N TYR A 334 -19.36 -6.21 20.06
CA TYR A 334 -19.63 -7.26 21.04
C TYR A 334 -19.18 -6.86 22.45
N LYS A 335 -17.93 -6.42 22.62
CA LYS A 335 -17.36 -6.11 23.95
C LYS A 335 -18.02 -4.91 24.63
N GLU A 336 -18.41 -3.90 23.85
CA GLU A 336 -19.02 -2.66 24.34
C GLU A 336 -20.55 -2.77 24.46
N ASN A 337 -21.16 -3.88 24.04
CA ASN A 337 -22.61 -4.12 24.05
C ASN A 337 -23.41 -2.99 23.37
N LEU A 338 -22.91 -2.46 22.25
CA LEU A 338 -23.57 -1.38 21.51
C LEU A 338 -24.63 -1.95 20.56
N LEU A 339 -25.81 -1.34 20.49
CA LEU A 339 -26.85 -1.63 19.48
C LEU A 339 -27.39 -3.08 19.43
N TRP A 340 -27.24 -3.87 20.51
CA TRP A 340 -27.81 -5.22 20.58
C TRP A 340 -29.34 -5.21 20.42
N ASP A 341 -29.88 -6.22 19.74
CA ASP A 341 -31.31 -6.33 19.41
C ASP A 341 -31.92 -7.65 19.93
N THR A 342 -31.11 -8.53 20.53
CA THR A 342 -31.55 -9.72 21.26
C THR A 342 -30.52 -10.15 22.32
N LYS A 343 -30.87 -11.16 23.12
CA LYS A 343 -29.98 -11.79 24.10
C LYS A 343 -30.02 -13.30 23.96
N LEU A 344 -28.87 -13.95 24.16
CA LEU A 344 -28.81 -15.39 24.43
C LEU A 344 -28.82 -15.60 25.95
N LYS A 345 -29.62 -16.54 26.46
CA LYS A 345 -29.67 -16.90 27.88
C LYS A 345 -29.27 -18.34 28.08
N THR A 346 -28.25 -18.57 28.88
CA THR A 346 -27.93 -19.90 29.41
C THR A 346 -28.72 -20.11 30.70
N LYS A 347 -28.43 -21.19 31.43
CA LYS A 347 -28.97 -21.41 32.78
C LYS A 347 -28.52 -20.35 33.79
N THR A 348 -27.34 -19.76 33.61
CA THR A 348 -26.68 -18.91 34.63
C THR A 348 -26.39 -17.48 34.15
N GLY A 349 -26.39 -17.24 32.84
CA GLY A 349 -25.93 -15.99 32.25
C GLY A 349 -26.82 -15.49 31.10
N SER A 350 -26.59 -14.23 30.71
CA SER A 350 -27.29 -13.59 29.59
C SER A 350 -26.35 -12.70 28.80
N PHE A 351 -26.33 -12.89 27.49
CA PHE A 351 -25.37 -12.31 26.56
C PHE A 351 -26.08 -11.43 25.52
N PRO A 352 -25.88 -10.10 25.52
CA PRO A 352 -26.40 -9.22 24.48
C PRO A 352 -25.73 -9.50 23.14
N VAL A 353 -26.53 -9.63 22.07
CA VAL A 353 -26.05 -10.02 20.73
C VAL A 353 -26.87 -9.36 19.62
N HIS A 354 -26.39 -9.49 18.38
CA HIS A 354 -27.04 -8.95 17.19
C HIS A 354 -27.62 -10.07 16.30
N LYS A 355 -28.93 -10.00 16.02
CA LYS A 355 -29.65 -10.98 15.19
C LYS A 355 -29.04 -11.10 13.80
N ASN A 356 -28.66 -9.98 13.18
CA ASN A 356 -28.08 -9.96 11.85
C ASN A 356 -26.72 -10.67 11.78
N ILE A 357 -25.83 -10.46 12.76
CA ILE A 357 -24.51 -11.10 12.83
C ILE A 357 -24.67 -12.61 13.06
N LEU A 358 -25.53 -13.01 14.01
CA LEU A 358 -25.82 -14.42 14.25
C LEU A 358 -26.44 -15.09 13.02
N SER A 359 -27.37 -14.43 12.34
CA SER A 359 -27.98 -14.94 11.10
C SER A 359 -26.96 -15.09 9.97
N ALA A 360 -26.01 -14.16 9.86
CA ALA A 360 -24.98 -14.23 8.83
C ALA A 360 -24.01 -15.40 9.08
N ARG A 361 -23.77 -15.77 10.34
CA ARG A 361 -22.78 -16.77 10.75
C ARG A 361 -23.36 -18.14 11.12
N SER A 362 -24.68 -18.25 11.24
CA SER A 362 -25.36 -19.49 11.60
C SER A 362 -26.68 -19.64 10.85
N PRO A 363 -26.81 -20.69 10.00
CA PRO A 363 -28.07 -21.04 9.36
C PRO A 363 -29.20 -21.31 10.37
N VAL A 364 -28.88 -21.84 11.57
CA VAL A 364 -29.86 -22.07 12.63
C VAL A 364 -30.41 -20.75 13.15
N PHE A 365 -29.56 -19.78 13.51
CA PHE A 365 -30.02 -18.45 13.91
C PHE A 365 -30.71 -17.71 12.75
N LYS A 366 -30.23 -17.89 11.52
CA LYS A 366 -30.86 -17.32 10.33
C LYS A 366 -32.29 -17.82 10.15
N ALA A 367 -32.51 -19.13 10.28
CA ALA A 367 -33.84 -19.73 10.22
C ALA A 367 -34.70 -19.29 11.40
N MET A 368 -34.14 -19.27 12.61
CA MET A 368 -34.82 -18.84 13.84
C MET A 368 -35.33 -17.38 13.77
N PHE A 369 -34.54 -16.46 13.18
CA PHE A 369 -34.91 -15.04 13.10
C PHE A 369 -35.69 -14.65 11.83
N ASN A 370 -35.66 -15.48 10.77
CA ASN A 370 -36.40 -15.23 9.53
C ASN A 370 -37.68 -16.06 9.36
N SER A 371 -37.98 -16.97 10.28
CA SER A 371 -39.25 -17.74 10.29
C SER A 371 -40.33 -17.03 11.11
N ASP A 372 -41.60 -17.36 10.90
CA ASP A 372 -42.74 -16.91 11.73
C ASP A 372 -42.78 -17.60 13.11
N MET A 373 -41.61 -17.88 13.69
CA MET A 373 -41.45 -18.49 15.00
C MET A 373 -41.38 -17.42 16.10
N ARG A 374 -41.65 -17.83 17.34
CA ARG A 374 -41.75 -16.94 18.52
C ARG A 374 -40.49 -16.08 18.72
N GLU A 375 -39.35 -16.62 18.33
CA GLU A 375 -38.01 -16.05 18.45
C GLU A 375 -37.78 -14.83 17.52
N ARG A 376 -38.54 -14.72 16.41
CA ARG A 376 -38.49 -13.57 15.49
C ARG A 376 -38.78 -12.26 16.23
N ASN A 377 -39.85 -12.25 17.03
CA ASN A 377 -40.30 -11.09 17.81
C ASN A 377 -39.76 -11.07 19.24
N SER A 378 -39.11 -12.15 19.68
CA SER A 378 -38.47 -12.21 20.99
C SER A 378 -37.19 -11.37 21.03
N LYS A 379 -36.96 -10.69 22.15
CA LYS A 379 -35.67 -10.05 22.49
C LYS A 379 -34.74 -11.01 23.25
N CYS A 380 -35.09 -12.30 23.33
CA CYS A 380 -34.39 -13.31 24.12
C CYS A 380 -34.50 -14.70 23.48
N VAL A 381 -33.39 -15.44 23.42
CA VAL A 381 -33.30 -16.83 22.99
C VAL A 381 -32.64 -17.63 24.10
N ASN A 382 -33.26 -18.73 24.53
CA ASN A 382 -32.69 -19.59 25.57
C ASN A 382 -31.84 -20.69 24.93
N ILE A 383 -30.61 -20.87 25.45
CA ILE A 383 -29.60 -21.87 25.09
C ILE A 383 -29.08 -22.52 26.37
N GLU A 384 -29.99 -23.14 27.11
CA GLU A 384 -29.75 -23.70 28.44
C GLU A 384 -28.84 -24.94 28.45
N ASP A 385 -28.53 -25.48 27.27
CA ASP A 385 -27.66 -26.63 27.04
C ASP A 385 -26.17 -26.28 26.97
N LEU A 386 -25.84 -24.99 26.96
CA LEU A 386 -24.46 -24.48 26.96
C LEU A 386 -24.17 -23.69 28.24
N ASP A 387 -22.97 -23.83 28.78
CA ASP A 387 -22.48 -23.00 29.89
C ASP A 387 -21.98 -21.63 29.39
N ASP A 388 -21.87 -20.68 30.32
CA ASP A 388 -21.54 -19.28 30.04
C ASP A 388 -20.20 -19.10 29.31
N ASP A 389 -19.21 -19.89 29.68
CA ASP A 389 -17.86 -19.79 29.15
C ASP A 389 -17.80 -20.32 27.71
N THR A 390 -18.51 -21.42 27.44
CA THR A 390 -18.73 -21.94 26.08
C THR A 390 -19.47 -20.95 25.20
N VAL A 391 -20.53 -20.32 25.70
CA VAL A 391 -21.30 -19.31 24.95
C VAL A 391 -20.46 -18.06 24.68
N GLN A 392 -19.70 -17.57 25.65
CA GLN A 392 -18.84 -16.41 25.48
C GLN A 392 -17.77 -16.62 24.40
N ARG A 393 -17.15 -17.80 24.37
CA ARG A 393 -16.17 -18.19 23.34
C ARG A 393 -16.81 -18.36 21.98
N MET A 394 -17.97 -19.02 21.91
CA MET A 394 -18.75 -19.15 20.68
C MET A 394 -19.05 -17.77 20.09
N LEU A 395 -19.52 -16.83 20.92
CA LEU A 395 -19.84 -15.47 20.49
C LEU A 395 -18.60 -14.70 20.04
N LEU A 396 -17.47 -14.83 20.75
CA LEU A 396 -16.22 -14.24 20.28
C LEU A 396 -15.87 -14.75 18.87
N TYR A 397 -15.93 -16.06 18.64
CA TYR A 397 -15.70 -16.64 17.31
C TYR A 397 -16.71 -16.18 16.25
N VAL A 398 -17.99 -16.06 16.60
CA VAL A 398 -19.04 -15.55 15.71
C VAL A 398 -18.73 -14.12 15.26
N TYR A 399 -18.21 -13.27 16.15
CA TYR A 399 -17.96 -11.87 15.83
C TYR A 399 -16.60 -11.66 15.17
N THR A 400 -15.58 -12.39 15.59
CA THR A 400 -14.19 -12.11 15.19
C THR A 400 -13.57 -13.19 14.30
N ALA A 401 -14.18 -14.37 14.20
CA ALA A 401 -13.56 -15.56 13.57
C ALA A 401 -12.20 -15.95 14.19
N THR A 402 -11.94 -15.58 15.45
CA THR A 402 -10.74 -15.93 16.21
C THR A 402 -11.10 -16.57 17.55
N LEU A 403 -10.20 -17.43 18.05
CA LEU A 403 -10.27 -18.02 19.39
C LEU A 403 -8.94 -17.71 20.09
N PRO A 404 -8.95 -17.04 21.25
CA PRO A 404 -7.73 -16.61 21.94
C PRO A 404 -6.85 -17.76 22.44
N ASP A 405 -7.44 -18.92 22.76
CA ASP A 405 -6.71 -20.01 23.43
C ASP A 405 -7.02 -21.37 22.80
N PHE A 406 -5.97 -22.05 22.30
CA PHE A 406 -6.06 -23.35 21.65
C PHE A 406 -5.76 -24.46 22.67
N GLN A 407 -6.77 -24.84 23.47
CA GLN A 407 -6.73 -26.07 24.27
C GLN A 407 -7.62 -27.15 23.61
N TRP A 408 -7.17 -28.39 23.69
CA TRP A 408 -7.71 -29.52 22.89
C TRP A 408 -9.14 -29.92 23.28
N ASP A 409 -9.46 -29.82 24.56
CA ASP A 409 -10.79 -29.93 25.16
C ASP A 409 -11.75 -28.86 24.62
N ILE A 410 -11.30 -27.61 24.55
CA ILE A 410 -12.07 -26.45 24.03
C ILE A 410 -12.45 -26.65 22.55
N ALA A 411 -11.57 -27.26 21.75
CA ALA A 411 -11.84 -27.52 20.34
C ALA A 411 -12.92 -28.61 20.14
N CYS A 412 -12.97 -29.61 21.03
CA CYS A 412 -13.99 -30.66 21.01
C CYS A 412 -15.38 -30.11 21.40
N ASP A 413 -15.45 -29.27 22.43
CA ASP A 413 -16.71 -28.66 22.86
C ASP A 413 -17.26 -27.66 21.83
N LEU A 414 -16.37 -26.88 21.20
CA LEU A 414 -16.74 -25.98 20.10
C LEU A 414 -17.15 -26.76 18.84
N TYR A 415 -16.52 -27.89 18.54
CA TYR A 415 -16.94 -28.78 17.46
C TYR A 415 -18.33 -29.36 17.71
N ALA A 416 -18.60 -29.82 18.94
CA ALA A 416 -19.92 -30.32 19.33
C ALA A 416 -21.00 -29.22 19.27
N ALA A 417 -20.68 -27.98 19.67
CA ALA A 417 -21.59 -26.85 19.57
C ALA A 417 -21.82 -26.40 18.12
N THR A 418 -20.79 -26.36 17.28
CA THR A 418 -20.88 -25.95 15.87
C THR A 418 -21.59 -26.97 14.99
N ASP A 419 -21.44 -28.27 15.27
CA ASP A 419 -22.17 -29.36 14.61
C ASP A 419 -23.68 -29.31 14.94
N ARG A 420 -24.03 -29.07 16.21
CA ARG A 420 -25.44 -28.88 16.64
C ARG A 420 -26.08 -27.61 16.08
N MET A 421 -25.29 -26.54 15.88
CA MET A 421 -25.75 -25.24 15.38
C MET A 421 -25.64 -25.10 13.85
N GLY A 422 -25.26 -26.17 13.14
CA GLY A 422 -25.26 -26.27 11.67
C GLY A 422 -24.40 -25.24 10.94
N THR A 423 -23.28 -24.80 11.51
CA THR A 423 -22.51 -23.64 11.02
C THR A 423 -21.38 -23.94 10.01
N LEU A 424 -21.36 -25.10 9.33
CA LEU A 424 -20.26 -25.45 8.43
C LEU A 424 -20.74 -26.09 7.13
N HIS A 425 -21.01 -25.27 6.10
CA HIS A 425 -21.13 -25.77 4.73
C HIS A 425 -20.16 -25.18 3.70
N GLU A 426 -19.28 -24.23 4.04
CA GLU A 426 -18.32 -23.66 3.06
C GLU A 426 -16.83 -23.65 3.48
N ASN A 427 -16.47 -24.00 4.72
CA ASN A 427 -15.07 -23.98 5.19
C ASN A 427 -14.44 -25.36 5.51
N LYS A 428 -14.87 -26.42 4.82
CA LYS A 428 -14.23 -27.75 4.93
C LYS A 428 -12.71 -27.75 4.67
N PRO A 429 -12.11 -26.92 3.79
CA PRO A 429 -10.69 -27.03 3.52
C PRO A 429 -9.82 -26.57 4.69
N THR A 430 -10.18 -25.52 5.45
CA THR A 430 -9.22 -24.83 6.32
C THR A 430 -9.06 -25.47 7.70
N VAL A 431 -10.14 -26.01 8.27
CA VAL A 431 -10.08 -26.75 9.54
C VAL A 431 -9.55 -28.16 9.29
N SER A 432 -10.02 -28.85 8.24
CA SER A 432 -9.53 -30.19 7.88
C SER A 432 -8.08 -30.19 7.38
N SER A 433 -7.61 -29.14 6.70
CA SER A 433 -6.20 -29.02 6.28
C SER A 433 -5.28 -28.71 7.45
N LYS A 434 -5.70 -27.90 8.44
CA LYS A 434 -4.93 -27.72 9.68
C LYS A 434 -4.92 -29.00 10.54
N PHE A 435 -6.02 -29.75 10.57
CA PHE A 435 -6.10 -31.06 11.22
C PHE A 435 -5.19 -32.11 10.53
N ASN A 436 -5.14 -32.11 9.20
CA ASN A 436 -4.32 -33.04 8.43
C ASN A 436 -2.83 -32.63 8.36
N ALA A 437 -2.51 -31.34 8.34
CA ALA A 437 -1.14 -30.82 8.34
C ALA A 437 -0.41 -31.14 9.66
N PHE A 438 -1.10 -31.02 10.81
CA PHE A 438 -0.55 -31.42 12.12
C PHE A 438 -0.40 -32.95 12.27
N LYS A 439 -1.19 -33.74 11.52
CA LYS A 439 -1.07 -35.21 11.50
C LYS A 439 0.17 -35.65 10.71
N ILE A 440 0.61 -34.88 9.71
CA ILE A 440 1.77 -35.16 8.86
C ILE A 440 3.08 -34.72 9.55
N GLU A 441 3.12 -33.54 10.18
CA GLU A 441 4.30 -33.08 10.94
C GLU A 441 4.67 -34.00 12.11
N ARG A 442 3.69 -34.74 12.67
CA ARG A 442 3.94 -35.70 13.75
C ARG A 442 4.41 -37.08 13.27
N ILE A 443 4.23 -37.40 11.98
CA ILE A 443 4.74 -38.65 11.37
C ILE A 443 6.22 -38.50 10.98
N GLU A 444 6.64 -37.30 10.56
CA GLU A 444 8.05 -37.01 10.23
C GLU A 444 8.91 -36.71 11.47
N ALA A 445 8.31 -36.31 12.59
CA ALA A 445 9.01 -36.10 13.87
C ALA A 445 9.28 -37.40 14.68
N THR A 446 8.79 -38.56 14.24
CA THR A 446 8.94 -39.85 14.95
C THR A 446 9.90 -40.87 14.29
N SER A 447 10.62 -40.51 13.22
CA SER A 447 11.60 -41.41 12.58
C SER A 447 13.06 -41.12 13.01
N ARG A 448 13.34 -41.23 14.31
CA ARG A 448 14.69 -41.57 14.81
C ARG A 448 14.55 -42.63 15.92
N PRO A 449 15.11 -43.84 15.77
CA PRO A 449 14.91 -44.91 16.72
C PRO A 449 15.96 -44.85 17.83
N CYS A 450 15.53 -44.71 19.08
CA CYS A 450 16.37 -44.99 20.24
C CYS A 450 15.63 -45.89 21.25
N LYS A 451 16.00 -47.17 21.16
CA LYS A 451 16.28 -48.13 22.24
C LYS A 451 15.33 -48.18 23.45
N ASN A 452 14.71 -49.35 23.63
CA ASN A 452 14.92 -50.27 24.76
C ASN A 452 14.37 -51.65 24.33
N ARG A 453 15.18 -52.73 24.31
CA ARG A 453 15.50 -53.64 25.43
C ARG A 453 14.22 -54.09 26.17
N ASP A 454 13.85 -55.36 26.27
CA ASP A 454 14.47 -56.64 25.94
C ASP A 454 13.35 -57.72 25.90
N ILE A 455 13.79 -58.93 25.51
CA ILE A 455 13.43 -60.26 26.01
C ILE A 455 12.63 -61.20 25.07
N PHE A 456 13.30 -62.35 24.85
CA PHE A 456 12.94 -63.66 24.27
C PHE A 456 12.78 -63.75 22.74
N SER A 457 13.38 -64.67 21.97
CA SER A 457 14.52 -65.62 22.03
C SER A 457 14.20 -66.70 20.99
N MET A 458 15.20 -67.14 20.21
CA MET A 458 15.22 -68.40 19.43
C MET A 458 14.19 -68.49 18.27
N SER A 459 14.48 -69.01 17.07
CA SER A 459 15.52 -69.92 16.61
C SER A 459 15.69 -69.84 15.09
N VAL A 460 16.96 -69.94 14.69
CA VAL A 460 17.55 -70.48 13.45
C VAL A 460 16.67 -71.40 12.60
N SER A 461 16.59 -71.16 11.28
CA SER A 461 16.82 -72.11 10.14
C SER A 461 16.30 -71.46 8.84
N SER A 462 17.15 -71.00 7.91
CA SER A 462 17.78 -71.74 6.79
C SER A 462 16.79 -72.44 5.84
N LEU A 463 16.43 -71.77 4.73
CA LEU A 463 16.65 -72.21 3.33
C LEU A 463 16.05 -71.18 2.36
#